data_AF-A0A498LPJ7-F1
#
_entry.id   AF-A0A498LPJ7-F1
#
_cell.length_a   1.000
_cell.length_b   1.000
_cell.length_c   1.000
_cell.angle_alpha   90.00
_cell.angle_beta   90.00
_cell.angle_gamma   90.00
#
_symmetry.space_group_name_H-M   'P 1'
#
loop_
_entity.id
_entity.type
_entity.pdbx_description
1 polymer ?
#
loop_
_entity_poly.entity_id
_entity_poly.type
_entity_poly.pdbx_seq_one_letter_code
_entity_poly.pdbx_strand_id
1 'polypeptide(L)'
;MPQKKNADSLELIRSKAGRVFGREDKEAMFDTFDTVQAVLQVAIGVISTLKVNKVVMEGALSPDMLATDLAYHLVRKGMPFREAHGCAGKAVYIAESKNIHLSRLTVEDLQTVSPLFDKDVRSVWDYNKSVEQYSAPGGTARE
;
A
#
# COMPACT_ATOMS: atom_id res chain seq x y z
N MET A 1 22.24 16.75 -16.39
CA MET A 1 21.31 16.41 -15.28
C MET A 1 21.99 15.42 -14.32
N PRO A 2 22.84 15.89 -13.39
CA PRO A 2 23.74 15.03 -12.62
C PRO A 2 23.04 14.05 -11.65
N GLN A 3 21.81 14.36 -11.23
CA GLN A 3 21.03 13.51 -10.33
C GLN A 3 20.05 12.58 -11.06
N LYS A 4 19.84 12.78 -12.37
CA LYS A 4 18.93 11.94 -13.15
C LYS A 4 19.56 10.56 -13.32
N LYS A 5 18.85 9.52 -12.90
CA LYS A 5 19.20 8.12 -13.13
C LYS A 5 18.11 7.49 -13.98
N ASN A 6 18.49 6.95 -15.13
CA ASN A 6 17.60 6.18 -15.97
C ASN A 6 17.54 4.74 -15.44
N ALA A 7 16.41 4.06 -15.66
CA ALA A 7 16.19 2.70 -15.18
C ALA A 7 16.50 1.66 -16.26
N ASP A 8 17.60 1.83 -17.02
CA ASP A 8 17.93 1.01 -18.19
C ASP A 8 17.93 -0.49 -17.89
N SER A 9 18.46 -0.89 -16.73
CA SER A 9 18.45 -2.29 -16.29
C SER A 9 17.04 -2.87 -16.15
N LEU A 10 16.10 -2.10 -15.60
CA LEU A 10 14.70 -2.50 -15.46
C LEU A 10 13.96 -2.48 -16.81
N GLU A 11 14.27 -1.52 -17.68
CA GLU A 11 13.71 -1.46 -19.03
C GLU A 11 14.15 -2.64 -19.88
N LEU A 12 15.42 -3.04 -19.78
CA LEU A 12 15.96 -4.24 -20.42
C LEU A 12 15.25 -5.49 -19.90
N ILE A 13 15.17 -5.70 -18.58
CA ILE A 13 14.44 -6.84 -17.98
C ILE A 13 13.01 -6.89 -18.53
N ARG A 14 12.29 -5.77 -18.52
CA ARG A 14 10.92 -5.68 -19.05
C ARG A 14 10.84 -6.07 -20.53
N SER A 15 11.76 -5.57 -21.36
CA SER A 15 11.76 -5.86 -22.81
C SER A 15 11.98 -7.34 -23.14
N LYS A 16 12.71 -8.07 -22.28
CA LYS A 16 13.01 -9.49 -22.49
C LYS A 16 11.81 -10.41 -22.23
N ALA A 17 10.79 -9.95 -21.49
CA ALA A 17 9.55 -10.71 -21.34
C ALA A 17 8.91 -11.04 -22.70
N GLY A 18 8.87 -10.07 -23.63
CA GLY A 18 8.37 -10.30 -24.98
C GLY A 18 9.30 -11.14 -25.86
N ARG A 19 10.61 -11.13 -25.60
CA ARG A 19 11.60 -11.93 -26.34
C ARG A 19 11.49 -13.42 -26.01
N VAL A 20 11.24 -13.74 -24.74
CA VAL A 20 11.07 -15.11 -24.25
C VAL A 20 9.70 -15.69 -24.66
N PHE A 21 8.72 -14.83 -24.95
CA PHE A 21 7.39 -15.27 -25.33
C PHE A 21 7.36 -15.84 -26.77
N GLY A 22 7.35 -17.17 -26.85
CA GLY A 22 7.08 -17.92 -28.08
C GLY A 22 8.33 -18.20 -28.91
N ARG A 23 8.58 -19.49 -29.16
CA ARG A 23 9.27 -20.12 -30.30
C ARG A 23 9.54 -21.59 -29.96
N GLU A 24 9.38 -22.47 -30.94
CA GLU A 24 9.47 -23.93 -30.76
C GLU A 24 10.65 -24.51 -31.56
N ASP A 25 11.87 -24.12 -31.22
CA ASP A 25 13.09 -24.75 -31.74
C ASP A 25 14.27 -24.67 -30.74
N LYS A 26 15.39 -25.29 -31.12
CA LYS A 26 16.60 -25.36 -30.28
C LYS A 26 17.24 -23.99 -30.07
N GLU A 27 17.25 -23.15 -31.09
CA GLU A 27 17.85 -21.81 -31.00
C GLU A 27 17.06 -20.93 -30.03
N ALA A 28 15.74 -21.02 -30.07
CA ALA A 28 14.86 -20.36 -29.12
C ALA A 28 15.04 -20.85 -27.68
N MET A 29 15.28 -22.15 -27.50
CA MET A 29 15.58 -22.70 -26.18
C MET A 29 16.90 -22.12 -25.63
N PHE A 30 17.97 -22.09 -26.44
CA PHE A 30 19.25 -21.51 -26.02
C PHE A 30 19.14 -19.99 -25.76
N ASP A 31 18.48 -19.23 -26.64
CA ASP A 31 18.26 -17.78 -26.43
C ASP A 31 17.47 -17.51 -25.14
N THR A 32 16.46 -18.34 -24.84
CA THR A 32 15.69 -18.24 -23.60
C THR A 32 16.56 -18.54 -22.38
N PHE A 33 17.36 -19.60 -22.43
CA PHE A 33 18.26 -19.96 -21.34
C PHE A 33 19.23 -18.82 -21.03
N ASP A 34 19.95 -18.33 -22.04
CA ASP A 34 20.92 -17.23 -21.89
C ASP A 34 20.23 -15.95 -21.39
N THR A 35 19.05 -15.64 -21.95
CA THR A 35 18.28 -14.46 -21.56
C THR A 35 17.83 -14.52 -20.11
N VAL A 36 17.22 -15.62 -19.65
CA VAL A 36 16.74 -15.76 -18.28
C VAL A 36 17.90 -15.74 -17.29
N GLN A 37 19.00 -16.42 -17.62
CA GLN A 37 20.20 -16.42 -16.79
C GLN A 37 20.74 -15.00 -16.55
N ALA A 38 20.89 -14.22 -17.63
CA ALA A 38 21.35 -12.83 -17.54
C ALA A 38 20.34 -11.93 -16.81
N VAL A 39 19.04 -12.05 -17.12
CA VAL A 39 17.97 -11.25 -16.49
C VAL A 39 17.94 -11.47 -14.98
N LEU A 40 18.08 -12.71 -14.51
CA LEU A 40 18.10 -13.02 -13.07
C LEU A 40 19.31 -12.40 -12.38
N GLN A 41 20.51 -12.47 -12.99
CA GLN A 41 21.70 -11.84 -12.43
C GLN A 41 21.56 -10.31 -12.33
N VAL A 42 21.01 -9.67 -13.37
CA VAL A 42 20.75 -8.23 -13.34
C VAL A 42 19.71 -7.89 -12.28
N ALA A 43 18.62 -8.66 -12.17
CA ALA A 43 17.58 -8.45 -11.17
C ALA A 43 18.14 -8.55 -9.74
N ILE A 44 18.98 -9.54 -9.46
CA ILE A 44 19.69 -9.66 -8.17
C ILE A 44 20.52 -8.41 -7.89
N GLY A 45 21.29 -7.93 -8.88
CA GLY A 45 22.07 -6.70 -8.76
C GLY A 45 21.21 -5.46 -8.46
N VAL A 46 20.06 -5.33 -9.13
CA VAL A 46 19.12 -4.23 -8.90
C VAL A 46 18.55 -4.27 -7.49
N ILE A 47 18.01 -5.41 -7.07
CA ILE A 47 17.37 -5.54 -5.75
C ILE A 47 18.37 -5.40 -4.60
N SER A 48 19.57 -5.97 -4.74
CA SER A 48 20.61 -5.93 -3.69
C SER A 48 21.23 -4.54 -3.50
N THR A 49 21.16 -3.66 -4.50
CA THR A 49 21.84 -2.35 -4.46
C THR A 49 20.90 -1.15 -4.50
N LEU A 50 19.59 -1.36 -4.71
CA LEU A 50 18.62 -0.27 -4.67
C LEU A 50 18.65 0.44 -3.33
N LYS A 51 18.40 1.75 -3.37
CA LYS A 51 18.28 2.58 -2.16
C LYS A 51 16.86 3.10 -2.08
N VAL A 52 16.14 2.69 -1.05
CA VAL A 52 14.81 3.23 -0.74
C VAL A 52 14.95 4.59 -0.06
N ASN A 53 13.99 5.48 -0.32
CA ASN A 53 13.88 6.74 0.39
C ASN A 53 12.77 6.64 1.44
N LYS A 54 13.13 6.29 2.67
CA LYS A 54 12.18 6.09 3.78
C LYS A 54 11.32 7.33 4.02
N VAL A 55 11.92 8.52 3.97
CA VAL A 55 11.21 9.80 4.22
C VAL A 55 10.15 10.05 3.15
N VAL A 56 10.47 9.79 1.88
CA VAL A 56 9.49 9.95 0.79
C VAL A 56 8.41 8.87 0.86
N MET A 57 8.76 7.63 1.19
CA MET A 57 7.78 6.55 1.37
C MET A 57 6.81 6.85 2.50
N GLU A 58 7.30 7.31 3.65
CA GLU A 58 6.48 7.69 4.80
C GLU A 58 5.67 8.96 4.52
N GLY A 59 6.27 9.97 3.89
CA GLY A 59 5.58 11.21 3.51
C GLY A 59 4.52 11.04 2.43
N ALA A 60 4.47 9.89 1.75
CA ALA A 60 3.40 9.54 0.82
C ALA A 60 2.15 8.96 1.51
N LEU A 61 2.24 8.59 2.79
CA LEU A 61 1.10 8.11 3.56
C LEU A 61 0.18 9.29 3.91
N SER A 62 -1.10 9.20 3.54
CA SER A 62 -2.10 10.24 3.83
C SER A 62 -3.15 9.73 4.83
N PRO A 63 -3.72 10.60 5.68
CA PRO A 63 -4.76 10.18 6.64
C PRO A 63 -6.02 9.61 5.97
N ASP A 64 -6.29 9.99 4.73
CA ASP A 64 -7.46 9.54 3.98
C ASP A 64 -7.40 8.03 3.67
N MET A 65 -6.19 7.46 3.59
CA MET A 65 -5.98 6.01 3.47
C MET A 65 -6.53 5.23 4.66
N LEU A 66 -6.67 5.86 5.84
CA LEU A 66 -7.13 5.24 7.08
C LEU A 66 -8.66 5.33 7.26
N ALA A 67 -9.39 5.86 6.28
CA ALA A 67 -10.85 5.88 6.32
C ALA A 67 -11.45 4.46 6.39
N THR A 68 -10.82 3.48 5.73
CA THR A 68 -11.25 2.08 5.79
C THR A 68 -10.98 1.48 7.18
N ASP A 69 -9.87 1.83 7.83
CA ASP A 69 -9.54 1.40 9.18
C ASP A 69 -10.54 1.94 10.21
N LEU A 70 -11.06 3.15 9.98
CA LEU A 70 -12.14 3.73 10.78
C LEU A 70 -13.44 2.90 10.67
N ALA A 71 -13.74 2.37 9.48
CA ALA A 71 -14.86 1.44 9.33
C ALA A 71 -14.58 0.11 10.05
N TYR A 72 -13.37 -0.46 9.89
CA TYR A 72 -13.01 -1.71 10.59
C TYR A 72 -13.05 -1.57 12.10
N HIS A 73 -12.70 -0.40 12.64
CA HIS A 73 -12.85 -0.10 14.06
C HIS A 73 -14.30 -0.30 14.55
N LEU A 74 -15.29 0.19 13.82
CA LEU A 74 -16.70 -0.01 14.14
C LEU A 74 -17.15 -1.46 13.93
N VAL A 75 -16.66 -2.13 12.88
CA VAL A 75 -16.95 -3.56 12.66
C VAL A 75 -16.48 -4.42 13.81
N ARG A 76 -15.28 -4.15 14.34
CA ARG A 76 -14.75 -4.85 15.53
C ARG A 76 -15.55 -4.58 16.80
N LYS A 77 -16.31 -3.48 16.86
CA LYS A 77 -17.29 -3.19 17.92
C LYS A 77 -18.68 -3.78 17.65
N GLY A 78 -18.83 -4.62 16.62
CA GLY A 78 -20.06 -5.34 16.31
C GLY A 78 -20.97 -4.68 15.27
N MET A 79 -20.57 -3.55 14.67
CA MET A 79 -21.37 -2.90 13.64
C MET A 79 -21.31 -3.68 12.30
N PRO A 80 -22.44 -3.92 11.61
CA PRO A 80 -22.42 -4.48 10.25
C PRO A 80 -21.60 -3.62 9.28
N PHE A 81 -20.84 -4.26 8.39
CA PHE A 81 -19.88 -3.56 7.52
C PHE A 81 -20.51 -2.42 6.71
N ARG A 82 -21.72 -2.60 6.16
CA ARG A 82 -22.40 -1.57 5.37
C ARG A 82 -22.65 -0.29 6.18
N GLU A 83 -23.03 -0.44 7.45
CA GLU A 83 -23.25 0.68 8.36
C GLU A 83 -21.93 1.33 8.75
N ALA A 84 -20.92 0.52 9.09
CA ALA A 84 -19.59 1.00 9.45
C ALA A 84 -18.93 1.80 8.32
N HIS A 85 -19.03 1.32 7.08
CA HIS A 85 -18.57 2.03 5.89
C HIS A 85 -19.34 3.33 5.67
N GLY A 86 -20.66 3.33 5.91
CA GLY A 86 -21.48 4.55 5.88
C GLY A 86 -21.05 5.58 6.93
N CYS A 87 -20.73 5.14 8.15
CA CYS A 87 -20.17 5.99 9.20
C CYS A 87 -18.80 6.56 8.82
N ALA A 88 -17.88 5.75 8.29
CA ALA A 88 -16.60 6.25 7.82
C ALA A 88 -16.75 7.30 6.70
N GLY A 89 -17.67 7.08 5.74
CA GLY A 89 -17.99 8.07 4.71
C GLY A 89 -18.53 9.39 5.28
N LYS A 90 -19.40 9.34 6.29
CA LYS A 90 -19.86 10.55 7.01
C LYS A 90 -18.73 11.27 7.74
N ALA A 91 -17.81 10.54 8.37
CA ALA A 91 -16.64 11.13 9.01
C ALA A 91 -15.76 11.85 7.98
N VAL A 92 -15.48 11.22 6.83
CA VAL A 92 -14.77 11.85 5.71
C VAL A 92 -15.46 13.14 5.27
N TYR A 93 -16.78 13.11 5.08
CA TYR A 93 -17.56 14.29 4.71
C TYR A 93 -17.48 15.42 5.76
N ILE A 94 -17.50 15.09 7.06
CA ILE A 94 -17.36 16.09 8.13
C ILE A 94 -15.96 16.72 8.10
N ALA A 95 -14.91 15.91 7.92
CA ALA A 95 -13.54 16.41 7.83
C ALA A 95 -13.36 17.35 6.62
N GLU A 96 -13.88 16.95 5.45
CA GLU A 96 -13.89 17.77 4.24
C GLU A 96 -14.67 19.07 4.43
N SER A 97 -15.86 19.01 5.01
CA SER A 97 -16.69 20.20 5.30
C SER A 97 -16.03 21.18 6.26
N LYS A 98 -15.17 20.68 7.17
CA LYS A 98 -14.36 21.49 8.08
C LYS A 98 -13.02 21.92 7.48
N ASN A 99 -12.70 21.47 6.27
CA ASN A 99 -11.41 21.67 5.60
C ASN A 99 -10.21 21.23 6.47
N ILE A 100 -10.32 20.05 7.07
CA ILE A 100 -9.27 19.43 7.88
C ILE A 100 -9.01 17.99 7.42
N HIS A 101 -7.85 17.44 7.77
CA HIS A 101 -7.59 16.01 7.57
C HIS A 101 -8.51 15.15 8.43
N LEU A 102 -8.85 13.95 7.94
CA LEU A 102 -9.68 12.98 8.66
C LEU A 102 -9.16 12.69 10.08
N SER A 103 -7.84 12.61 10.26
CA SER A 103 -7.18 12.37 11.56
C SER A 103 -7.28 13.54 12.55
N ARG A 104 -7.79 14.70 12.12
CA ARG A 104 -8.01 15.88 12.98
C ARG A 104 -9.43 15.95 13.56
N LEU A 105 -10.33 15.03 13.18
CA LEU A 105 -11.62 14.91 13.84
C LEU A 105 -11.44 14.55 15.31
N THR A 106 -12.19 15.24 16.15
CA THR A 106 -12.23 14.95 17.58
C THR A 106 -13.05 13.69 17.85
N VAL A 107 -12.94 13.12 19.05
CA VAL A 107 -13.78 11.96 19.42
C VAL A 107 -15.24 12.38 19.45
N GLU A 108 -15.50 13.60 19.90
CA GLU A 108 -16.81 14.24 19.93
C GLU A 108 -17.40 14.38 18.52
N ASP A 109 -16.59 14.79 17.53
CA ASP A 109 -17.01 14.81 16.13
C ASP A 109 -17.40 13.43 15.62
N LEU A 110 -16.58 12.43 15.90
CA LEU A 110 -16.85 11.04 15.50
C LEU A 110 -18.09 10.49 16.22
N GLN A 111 -18.32 10.86 17.47
CA GLN A 111 -19.51 10.48 18.23
C GLN A 111 -20.80 11.05 17.64
N THR A 112 -20.76 12.17 16.91
CA THR A 112 -21.91 12.64 16.13
C THR A 112 -22.29 11.69 14.99
N VAL A 113 -21.35 10.86 14.52
CA VAL A 113 -21.54 9.86 13.47
C VAL A 113 -21.98 8.51 14.05
N SER A 114 -21.39 8.08 15.15
CA SER A 114 -21.77 6.86 15.86
C SER A 114 -21.34 6.90 17.32
N PRO A 115 -22.20 6.49 18.28
CA PRO A 115 -21.84 6.40 19.70
C PRO A 115 -20.82 5.30 19.99
N LEU A 116 -20.54 4.41 19.04
CA LEU A 116 -19.54 3.35 19.20
C LEU A 116 -18.09 3.87 19.09
N PHE A 117 -17.89 5.11 18.63
CA PHE A 117 -16.57 5.74 18.69
C PHE A 117 -16.24 6.16 20.12
N ASP A 118 -15.11 5.67 20.63
CA ASP A 118 -14.54 6.01 21.93
C ASP A 118 -13.08 6.46 21.76
N LYS A 119 -12.40 6.81 22.86
CA LYS A 119 -11.02 7.32 22.87
C LYS A 119 -10.01 6.39 22.18
N ASP A 120 -10.32 5.10 22.08
CA ASP A 120 -9.51 4.10 21.40
C ASP A 120 -9.47 4.31 19.87
N VAL A 121 -10.42 5.03 19.28
CA VAL A 121 -10.42 5.39 17.84
C VAL A 121 -9.17 6.18 17.44
N ARG A 122 -8.53 6.88 18.37
CA ARG A 122 -7.27 7.61 18.11
C ARG A 122 -6.15 6.70 17.61
N SER A 123 -6.23 5.41 17.95
CA SER A 123 -5.27 4.41 17.48
C SER A 123 -5.36 4.10 15.97
N VAL A 124 -6.47 4.45 15.32
CA VAL A 124 -6.65 4.32 13.86
C VAL A 124 -5.65 5.20 13.10
N TRP A 125 -5.23 6.33 13.69
CA TRP A 125 -4.34 7.30 13.05
C TRP A 125 -2.85 6.91 13.03
N ASP A 126 -2.54 5.65 13.32
CA ASP A 126 -1.18 5.10 13.30
C ASP A 126 -1.04 4.09 12.16
N TYR A 127 -0.21 4.41 11.17
CA TYR A 127 0.04 3.54 10.02
C TYR A 127 0.65 2.19 10.40
N ASN A 128 1.39 2.10 11.51
CA ASN A 128 1.87 0.81 11.99
C ASN A 128 0.68 -0.04 12.43
N LYS A 129 -0.26 0.53 13.19
CA LYS A 129 -1.48 -0.18 13.57
C LYS A 129 -2.36 -0.54 12.38
N SER A 130 -2.30 0.23 11.30
CA SER A 130 -2.98 -0.12 10.05
C SER A 130 -2.46 -1.43 9.48
N VAL A 131 -1.15 -1.53 9.25
CA VAL A 131 -0.56 -2.74 8.66
C VAL A 131 -0.64 -3.96 9.58
N GLU A 132 -0.55 -3.80 10.90
CA GLU A 132 -0.67 -4.92 11.85
C GLU A 132 -2.09 -5.53 11.92
N GLN A 133 -3.11 -4.91 11.31
CA GLN A 133 -4.45 -5.52 11.22
C GLN A 133 -4.50 -6.73 10.29
N TYR A 134 -3.52 -6.88 9.39
CA TYR A 134 -3.50 -7.89 8.34
C TYR A 134 -2.62 -9.09 8.75
N SER A 135 -2.95 -9.74 9.87
CA SER A 135 -2.22 -10.91 10.42
C SER A 135 -2.71 -12.27 9.91
N ALA A 136 -3.70 -12.28 8.99
CA ALA A 136 -4.06 -13.51 8.29
C ALA A 136 -2.88 -13.96 7.39
N PRO A 137 -2.71 -15.27 7.14
CA PRO A 137 -1.62 -15.78 6.30
C PRO A 137 -1.53 -15.07 4.95
N GLY A 138 -0.36 -14.51 4.64
CA GLY A 138 -0.10 -13.72 3.42
C GLY A 138 -0.41 -12.23 3.55
N GLY A 139 -0.82 -11.75 4.72
CA GLY A 139 -1.02 -10.33 5.01
C GLY A 139 0.28 -9.55 5.25
N THR A 140 0.14 -8.25 5.57
CA THR A 140 1.26 -7.31 5.70
C THR A 140 1.66 -7.00 7.14
N ALA A 141 1.08 -7.69 8.13
CA ALA A 141 1.55 -7.61 9.51
C ALA A 141 2.99 -8.13 9.62
N ARG A 142 3.69 -7.77 10.70
CA ARG A 142 5.08 -8.24 10.90
C ARG A 142 5.18 -9.72 11.25
N GLU A 143 4.16 -10.25 11.92
CA GLU A 143 4.07 -11.63 12.39
C GLU A 143 3.21 -12.50 11.46
#